data_AF-A0A0S8A837-F1
#
_entry.id   AF-A0A0S8A837-F1
#
_cell.length_a   1.000
_cell.length_b   1.000
_cell.length_c   1.000
_cell.angle_alpha   90.00
_cell.angle_beta   90.00
_cell.angle_gamma   90.00
#
_symmetry.space_group_name_H-M   'P 1'
#
loop_
_entity.id
_entity.type
_entity.pdbx_description
1 polymer ?
#
loop_
_entity_poly.entity_id
_entity_poly.type
_entity_poly.pdbx_seq_one_letter_code
_entity_poly.pdbx_strand_id
1 'polypeptide(L)'
;MFPYLIQVAEGDKIRPLGIDMSIESMSTQNFSTGMFYFLLFGIVVFLTISFLFMFKDKTQKLKTGEKLLFVMILIGVVVAIVFGAAQMMHGFLV
;
A
#
# COMPACT_ATOMS: atom_id res chain seq x y z
N MET A 1 27.93 -4.95 -42.32
CA MET A 1 28.40 -3.82 -41.49
C MET A 1 27.33 -2.72 -41.39
N PHE A 2 26.08 -3.08 -41.09
CA PHE A 2 24.95 -2.14 -40.91
C PHE A 2 23.88 -2.58 -39.87
N PRO A 3 23.95 -3.73 -39.14
CA PRO A 3 22.90 -4.06 -38.18
C PRO A 3 23.02 -3.32 -36.83
N TYR A 4 24.17 -2.73 -36.52
CA TYR A 4 24.38 -2.02 -35.26
C TYR A 4 23.68 -0.65 -35.20
N LEU A 5 23.40 -0.01 -36.34
CA LEU A 5 22.81 1.35 -36.32
C LEU A 5 21.29 1.36 -36.15
N ILE A 6 20.61 0.23 -36.42
CA ILE A 6 19.17 0.10 -36.24
C ILE A 6 18.84 -0.11 -34.74
N GLN A 7 19.69 -0.83 -34.02
CA GLN A 7 19.48 -1.15 -32.60
C GLN A 7 19.62 0.09 -31.69
N VAL A 8 20.43 1.08 -32.11
CA VAL A 8 20.62 2.34 -31.36
C VAL A 8 19.41 3.28 -31.53
N ALA A 9 18.70 3.21 -32.66
CA ALA A 9 17.53 4.06 -32.93
C ALA A 9 16.26 3.61 -32.16
N GLU A 10 16.19 2.34 -31.73
CA GLU A 10 15.10 1.84 -30.89
C GLU A 10 15.35 2.03 -29.39
N GLY A 11 16.62 2.09 -28.96
CA GLY A 11 17.00 2.34 -27.56
C GLY A 11 16.88 3.80 -27.10
N ASP A 12 16.79 4.74 -28.04
CA ASP A 12 16.74 6.18 -27.76
C ASP A 12 15.32 6.69 -27.44
N LYS A 13 14.27 5.93 -27.82
CA LYS A 13 12.88 6.32 -27.57
C LYS A 13 12.42 6.19 -26.10
N ILE A 14 13.24 5.59 -25.25
CA ILE A 14 12.93 5.32 -23.82
C ILE A 14 13.71 6.27 -22.88
N ARG A 15 14.59 7.12 -23.41
CA ARG A 15 15.47 8.00 -22.61
C ARG A 15 15.21 9.47 -22.95
N PRO A 16 14.35 10.18 -22.22
CA PRO A 16 13.94 11.54 -22.60
C PRO A 16 15.09 12.57 -22.64
N LEU A 17 16.26 12.29 -22.05
CA LEU A 17 17.49 13.10 -22.15
C LEU A 17 18.80 12.28 -22.05
N GLY A 18 18.80 10.98 -22.41
CA GLY A 18 19.98 10.13 -22.25
C GLY A 18 20.35 9.78 -20.80
N ILE A 19 19.52 10.19 -19.83
CA ILE A 19 19.64 9.86 -18.41
C ILE A 19 18.84 8.59 -18.14
N ASP A 20 19.48 7.59 -17.54
CA ASP A 20 18.83 6.35 -17.09
C ASP A 20 17.91 6.61 -15.90
N MET A 21 16.69 7.08 -16.18
CA MET A 21 15.62 7.22 -15.18
C MET A 21 15.16 5.87 -14.61
N SER A 22 15.62 4.75 -15.17
CA SER A 22 15.34 3.40 -14.66
C SER A 22 15.90 3.17 -13.25
N ILE A 23 17.03 3.79 -12.87
CA ILE A 23 17.62 3.63 -11.52
C ILE A 23 16.86 4.46 -10.48
N GLU A 24 16.45 5.67 -10.83
CA GLU A 24 15.67 6.53 -9.95
C GLU A 24 14.26 5.96 -9.69
N SER A 25 13.66 5.34 -10.72
CA SER A 25 12.40 4.59 -10.60
C SER A 25 12.50 3.37 -9.66
N MET A 26 13.61 2.61 -9.69
CA MET A 26 13.84 1.49 -8.75
C MET A 26 13.96 1.96 -7.29
N SER A 27 14.54 3.14 -7.05
CA SER A 27 14.60 3.76 -5.72
C SER A 27 13.20 4.18 -5.22
N THR A 28 12.42 4.86 -6.06
CA THR A 28 11.05 5.31 -5.74
C THR A 28 10.09 4.14 -5.50
N GLN A 29 10.27 3.02 -6.20
CA GLN A 29 9.46 1.81 -6.02
C GLN A 29 9.65 1.17 -4.63
N ASN A 30 10.88 1.17 -4.10
CA ASN A 30 11.17 0.67 -2.75
C ASN A 30 10.60 1.59 -1.66
N PHE A 31 10.57 2.91 -1.90
CA PHE A 31 9.99 3.87 -0.95
C PHE A 31 8.46 3.69 -0.81
N SER A 32 7.75 3.52 -1.93
CA SER A 32 6.30 3.23 -1.92
C SER A 32 5.98 1.94 -1.14
N THR A 33 6.86 0.94 -1.29
CA THR A 33 6.70 -0.34 -0.60
C THR A 33 6.84 -0.22 0.92
N GLY A 34 7.81 0.57 1.39
CA GLY A 34 8.02 0.82 2.82
C GLY A 34 6.83 1.50 3.51
N MET A 35 6.22 2.49 2.85
CA MET A 35 5.05 3.21 3.38
C MET A 35 3.82 2.30 3.54
N PHE A 36 3.60 1.38 2.61
CA PHE A 36 2.51 0.40 2.72
C PHE A 36 2.68 -0.50 3.95
N TYR A 37 3.88 -1.05 4.17
CA TYR A 37 4.15 -1.88 5.36
C TYR A 37 4.01 -1.08 6.66
N PHE A 38 4.41 0.20 6.67
CA PHE A 38 4.22 1.07 7.82
C PHE A 38 2.72 1.30 8.13
N LEU A 39 1.92 1.57 7.10
CA LEU A 39 0.46 1.72 7.26
C LEU A 39 -0.20 0.41 7.69
N LEU A 40 0.20 -0.73 7.11
CA LEU A 40 -0.27 -2.05 7.50
C LEU A 40 0.04 -2.33 8.98
N PHE A 41 1.26 -1.99 9.43
CA PHE A 41 1.64 -2.09 10.83
C PHE A 41 0.75 -1.22 11.74
N GLY A 42 0.48 0.03 11.33
CA GLY A 42 -0.45 0.91 12.04
C GLY A 42 -1.86 0.33 12.17
N ILE A 43 -2.37 -0.29 11.12
CA ILE A 43 -3.67 -0.99 11.13
C ILE A 43 -3.67 -2.14 12.12
N VAL A 44 -2.60 -2.95 12.16
CA VAL A 44 -2.47 -4.07 13.10
C VAL A 44 -2.44 -3.58 14.55
N VAL A 45 -1.68 -2.53 14.84
CA VAL A 45 -1.64 -1.91 16.18
C VAL A 45 -3.02 -1.39 16.58
N PHE A 46 -3.70 -0.66 15.67
CA PHE A 46 -5.03 -0.14 15.91
C PHE A 46 -6.05 -1.25 16.20
N LEU A 47 -6.08 -2.33 15.39
CA LEU A 47 -6.94 -3.48 15.62
C LEU A 47 -6.66 -4.14 16.98
N THR A 48 -5.39 -4.28 17.35
CA THR A 48 -4.98 -4.88 18.63
C THR A 48 -5.53 -4.09 19.82
N ILE A 49 -5.40 -2.76 19.78
CA ILE A 49 -5.94 -1.88 20.83
C ILE A 49 -7.47 -1.96 20.87
N SER A 50 -8.12 -1.95 19.70
CA SER A 50 -9.58 -2.02 19.59
C SER A 50 -10.15 -3.32 20.18
N PHE A 51 -9.51 -4.46 19.89
CA PHE A 51 -9.87 -5.75 20.49
C PHE A 51 -9.59 -5.80 22.00
N LEU A 52 -8.43 -5.31 22.45
CA LEU A 52 -8.11 -5.22 23.89
C LEU A 52 -9.16 -4.40 24.65
N PHE A 53 -9.62 -3.30 24.06
CA PHE A 53 -10.66 -2.46 24.64
C PHE A 53 -11.99 -3.22 24.77
N MET A 54 -12.36 -4.01 23.75
CA MET A 54 -13.57 -4.84 23.78
C MET A 54 -13.56 -5.90 24.90
N PHE A 55 -12.38 -6.45 25.23
CA PHE A 55 -12.26 -7.47 26.28
C PHE A 55 -12.08 -6.90 27.69
N LYS A 56 -11.80 -5.61 27.84
CA LYS A 56 -11.51 -4.99 29.14
C LYS A 56 -12.77 -4.82 29.99
N ASP A 57 -13.91 -4.57 29.37
CA ASP A 57 -15.20 -4.39 30.05
C ASP A 57 -16.06 -5.66 30.00
N LYS A 58 -15.68 -6.67 30.79
CA LYS A 58 -16.50 -7.91 30.93
C LYS A 58 -17.75 -7.74 31.79
N THR A 59 -17.90 -6.61 32.47
CA THR A 59 -18.90 -6.42 33.54
C THR A 59 -20.18 -5.74 33.06
N GLN A 60 -20.15 -5.05 31.91
CA GLN A 60 -21.33 -4.42 31.32
C GLN A 60 -21.58 -5.02 29.93
N LYS A 61 -22.79 -5.54 29.69
CA LYS A 61 -23.20 -6.00 28.37
C LYS A 61 -22.94 -4.88 27.34
N LEU A 62 -21.97 -5.10 26.45
CA LEU A 62 -21.70 -4.24 25.29
C LEU A 62 -23.02 -3.84 24.63
N LYS A 63 -23.27 -2.53 24.54
CA LYS A 63 -24.51 -2.03 23.96
C LYS A 63 -24.54 -2.39 22.47
N THR A 64 -25.72 -2.67 21.92
CA THR A 64 -25.88 -2.99 20.50
C THR A 64 -25.23 -1.93 19.58
N GLY A 65 -25.21 -0.66 20.01
CA GLY A 65 -24.53 0.43 19.32
C GLY A 65 -23.00 0.31 19.29
N GLU A 66 -22.35 -0.12 20.39
CA GLU A 66 -20.90 -0.34 20.41
C GLU A 66 -20.49 -1.51 19.51
N LYS A 67 -21.30 -2.58 19.51
CA LYS A 67 -21.05 -3.71 18.62
C LYS A 67 -21.18 -3.31 17.15
N LEU A 68 -22.17 -2.49 16.79
CA LEU A 68 -22.34 -1.99 15.42
C LEU A 68 -21.16 -1.12 14.99
N LEU A 69 -20.70 -0.23 15.89
CA LEU A 69 -19.54 0.64 15.63
C LEU A 69 -18.27 -0.19 15.41
N PHE A 70 -18.06 -1.24 16.22
CA PHE A 70 -16.93 -2.15 16.05
C PHE A 70 -16.97 -2.92 14.71
N VAL A 71 -18.15 -3.38 14.30
CA VAL A 71 -18.35 -4.04 13.01
C VAL A 71 -18.06 -3.09 11.84
N MET A 72 -18.51 -1.82 11.93
CA MET A 72 -18.21 -0.82 10.90
C MET A 72 -16.72 -0.50 10.79
N ILE A 73 -16.02 -0.42 11.93
CA ILE A 73 -14.55 -0.27 11.94
C ILE A 73 -13.89 -1.47 11.25
N LEU A 74 -14.29 -2.70 11.58
CA LEU A 74 -13.74 -3.90 10.94
C LEU A 74 -13.95 -3.89 9.42
N ILE A 75 -15.14 -3.51 8.96
CA ILE A 75 -15.43 -3.38 7.52
C ILE A 75 -14.51 -2.33 6.88
N GLY A 76 -14.39 -1.15 7.50
CA GLY A 76 -13.50 -0.09 7.00
C GLY A 76 -12.04 -0.52 6.92
N VAL A 77 -11.56 -1.29 7.90
CA VAL A 77 -10.20 -1.84 7.91
C VAL A 77 -10.00 -2.84 6.78
N VAL A 78 -10.95 -3.76 6.55
CA VAL A 78 -10.87 -4.73 5.45
C VAL A 78 -10.80 -4.00 4.10
N VAL A 79 -11.64 -2.99 3.91
CA VAL A 79 -11.63 -2.16 2.70
C VAL A 79 -10.27 -1.46 2.54
N ALA A 80 -9.74 -0.83 3.59
CA ALA A 80 -8.44 -0.16 3.54
C ALA A 80 -7.29 -1.12 3.15
N ILE A 81 -7.30 -2.36 3.65
CA ILE A 81 -6.30 -3.37 3.30
C ILE A 81 -6.42 -3.76 1.82
N VAL A 82 -7.64 -3.97 1.31
CA VAL A 82 -7.87 -4.30 -0.10
C VAL A 82 -7.39 -3.18 -1.02
N PHE A 83 -7.71 -1.93 -0.70
CA PHE A 83 -7.25 -0.77 -1.47
C PHE A 83 -5.72 -0.60 -1.39
N GLY A 84 -5.11 -0.77 -0.22
CA GLY A 84 -3.66 -0.72 -0.07
C GLY A 84 -2.95 -1.84 -0.85
N ALA A 85 -3.50 -3.06 -0.85
CA ALA A 85 -2.97 -4.17 -1.65
C ALA A 85 -3.13 -3.90 -3.16
N ALA A 86 -4.25 -3.32 -3.58
CA ALA A 86 -4.48 -2.90 -4.96
C ALA A 86 -3.47 -1.82 -5.42
N GLN A 87 -3.09 -0.89 -4.52
CA GLN A 87 -2.06 0.11 -4.80
C GLN A 87 -0.68 -0.51 -5.10
N MET A 88 -0.35 -1.65 -4.47
CA MET A 88 0.91 -2.36 -4.78
C MET A 88 0.88 -3.04 -6.14
N MET A 89 -0.28 -3.58 -6.55
CA MET A 89 -0.43 -4.28 -7.82
C MET A 89 -0.41 -3.32 -9.02
N HIS A 90 -0.90 -2.09 -8.84
CA HIS A 90 -0.90 -1.09 -9.91
C HIS A 90 0.42 -0.31 -10.06
N GLY A 91 1.38 -0.43 -9.13
CA GLY A 91 2.74 0.08 -9.24
C GLY A 91 2.90 1.61 -9.38
N PHE A 92 1.79 2.33 -9.58
CA PHE A 92 1.70 3.77 -9.71
C PHE A 92 0.84 4.26 -8.55
N LEU A 93 1.49 5.02 -7.67
CA LEU A 93 0.79 6.04 -6.90
C LEU A 93 0.13 6.95 -7.96
N VAL A 94 -1.21 7.03 -7.96
CA VAL A 94 -1.92 8.06 -8.73
C VAL A 94 -1.40 9.44 -8.35
#